data_AF-A0A9D9NZB0-F1
#
_entry.id   AF-A0A9D9NZB0-F1
#
_cell.length_a   1.000
_cell.length_b   1.000
_cell.length_c   1.000
_cell.angle_alpha   90.00
_cell.angle_beta   90.00
_cell.angle_gamma   90.00
#
_symmetry.space_group_name_H-M   'P 1'
#
loop_
_entity.id
_entity.type
_entity.pdbx_description
1 polymer ?
#
loop_
_entity_poly.entity_id
_entity_poly.type
_entity_poly.pdbx_seq_one_letter_code
_entity_poly.pdbx_strand_id
1 'polypeptide(L)'
;MPGLDRPPFPGPLGERIYREISRDAWQMWLEYQTIVINHYGLNPADPDDRAILRAHLEAFLFGSEEELPEEWIPPGAGQPAKGAPARKK
;
A
#
# COMPACT_ATOMS: atom_id res chain seq x y z
N MET A 1 -4.23 -19.01 -0.81
CA MET A 1 -4.65 -17.85 -0.01
C MET A 1 -5.64 -17.06 -0.87
N PRO A 2 -6.77 -16.59 -0.35
CA PRO A 2 -7.70 -15.81 -1.14
C PRO A 2 -7.03 -14.48 -1.53
N GLY A 3 -7.02 -14.18 -2.84
CA GLY A 3 -6.59 -12.89 -3.37
C GLY A 3 -7.52 -11.76 -2.91
N LEU A 4 -7.33 -10.56 -3.44
CA LEU A 4 -8.27 -9.47 -3.15
C LEU A 4 -9.69 -9.86 -3.56
N ASP A 5 -10.71 -9.35 -2.87
CA ASP A 5 -12.11 -9.54 -3.28
C ASP A 5 -12.47 -8.73 -4.55
N ARG A 6 -11.71 -7.65 -4.82
CA ARG A 6 -11.88 -6.78 -5.98
C ARG A 6 -10.60 -5.99 -6.27
N PRO A 7 -10.32 -5.62 -7.53
CA PRO A 7 -9.16 -4.79 -7.86
C PRO A 7 -9.23 -3.44 -7.13
N PRO A 8 -8.12 -2.97 -6.54
CA PRO A 8 -8.10 -1.76 -5.73
C PRO A 8 -8.22 -0.48 -6.55
N PHE A 9 -7.80 -0.52 -7.82
CA PHE A 9 -7.93 0.58 -8.77
C PHE A 9 -8.11 0.05 -10.20
N PRO A 10 -8.72 0.85 -11.09
CA PRO A 10 -8.92 0.46 -12.48
C PRO A 10 -7.57 0.43 -13.24
N GLY A 11 -7.46 -0.49 -14.19
CA GLY A 11 -6.31 -0.62 -15.07
C GLY A 11 -5.48 -1.88 -14.83
N PRO A 12 -4.45 -2.10 -15.68
CA PRO A 12 -3.67 -3.35 -15.69
C PRO A 12 -2.92 -3.59 -14.39
N LEU A 13 -2.45 -2.53 -13.71
CA LEU A 13 -1.78 -2.66 -12.42
C LEU A 13 -2.72 -3.14 -11.32
N GLY A 14 -3.97 -2.68 -11.31
CA GLY A 14 -4.97 -3.11 -10.31
C GLY A 14 -5.40 -4.55 -10.50
N GLU A 15 -5.50 -5.01 -11.75
CA GLU A 15 -5.69 -6.43 -12.08
C GLU A 15 -4.50 -7.28 -11.66
N ARG A 16 -3.27 -6.79 -11.87
CA ARG A 16 -2.05 -7.50 -11.46
C ARG A 16 -2.01 -7.69 -9.95
N ILE A 17 -2.28 -6.64 -9.18
CA ILE A 17 -2.34 -6.71 -7.71
C ILE A 17 -3.43 -7.68 -7.26
N TYR A 18 -4.61 -7.61 -7.88
CA TYR A 18 -5.71 -8.52 -7.55
C TYR A 18 -5.33 -10.00 -7.72
N ARG A 19 -4.55 -10.34 -8.76
CA ARG A 19 -4.17 -11.72 -9.11
C ARG A 19 -2.96 -12.22 -8.32
N GLU A 20 -1.95 -11.38 -8.12
CA GLU A 20 -0.65 -11.77 -7.55
C GLU A 20 -0.55 -11.50 -6.05
N ILE A 21 -1.30 -10.51 -5.53
CA ILE A 21 -1.15 -10.02 -4.16
C ILE A 21 -2.29 -10.51 -3.29
N SER A 22 -1.93 -11.02 -2.12
CA SER A 22 -2.88 -11.46 -1.10
C SER A 22 -3.45 -10.26 -0.33
N ARG A 23 -4.64 -10.43 0.24
CA ARG A 23 -5.29 -9.39 1.07
C ARG A 23 -4.39 -8.87 2.20
N ASP A 24 -3.57 -9.75 2.80
CA ASP A 24 -2.66 -9.41 3.89
C ASP A 24 -1.56 -8.43 3.47
N ALA A 25 -0.83 -8.76 2.39
CA ALA A 25 0.18 -7.88 1.79
C ALA A 25 -0.41 -6.53 1.33
N TRP A 26 -1.65 -6.53 0.84
CA TRP A 26 -2.35 -5.30 0.51
C TRP A 26 -2.67 -4.44 1.74
N GLN A 27 -3.01 -5.04 2.88
CA GLN A 27 -3.18 -4.29 4.13
C GLN A 27 -1.86 -3.67 4.59
N MET A 28 -0.76 -4.42 4.53
CA MET A 28 0.58 -3.89 4.87
C MET A 28 0.96 -2.70 3.97
N TRP A 29 0.65 -2.78 2.67
CA TRP A 29 0.84 -1.65 1.76
C TRP A 29 0.06 -0.41 2.18
N LEU A 30 -1.21 -0.52 2.60
CA LEU A 30 -2.00 0.64 3.02
C LEU A 30 -1.41 1.35 4.25
N GLU A 31 -0.80 0.60 5.15
CA GLU A 31 -0.09 1.13 6.32
C GLU A 31 1.21 1.83 5.88
N TYR A 32 1.98 1.20 5.00
CA TYR A 32 3.19 1.78 4.40
C TYR A 32 2.88 3.08 3.66
N GLN A 33 1.85 3.07 2.81
CA GLN A 33 1.38 4.24 2.09
C GLN A 33 1.08 5.39 3.05
N THR A 34 0.44 5.12 4.18
CA THR A 34 0.12 6.16 5.17
C THR A 34 1.39 6.77 5.76
N ILE A 35 2.40 5.96 6.04
CA ILE A 35 3.68 6.45 6.60
C ILE A 35 4.47 7.23 5.55
N VAL A 36 4.55 6.74 4.30
CA VAL A 36 5.19 7.46 3.19
C VAL A 36 4.50 8.81 2.95
N ILE A 37 3.17 8.84 2.93
CA ILE A 37 2.39 10.08 2.79
C ILE A 37 2.75 11.08 3.88
N ASN A 38 2.77 10.65 5.15
CA ASN A 38 3.08 11.55 6.25
C ASN A 38 4.56 11.96 6.28
N HIS A 39 5.47 11.07 5.91
CA HIS A 39 6.91 11.30 5.95
C HIS A 39 7.36 12.28 4.87
N TYR A 40 6.92 12.08 3.63
CA TYR A 40 7.26 12.94 2.50
C TYR A 40 6.26 14.07 2.27
N GLY A 41 5.15 14.11 3.02
CA GLY A 41 4.09 15.11 2.85
C GLY A 41 3.32 14.98 1.53
N LEU A 42 3.19 13.76 1.00
CA LEU A 42 2.59 13.51 -0.32
C LEU A 42 1.08 13.72 -0.30
N ASN A 43 0.53 14.28 -1.37
CA ASN A 43 -0.90 14.43 -1.54
C ASN A 43 -1.44 13.40 -2.54
N PRO A 44 -2.27 12.41 -2.13
CA PRO A 44 -2.84 11.44 -3.05
C PRO A 44 -3.83 12.04 -4.06
N ALA A 45 -4.18 13.32 -3.94
CA ALA A 45 -4.92 14.07 -4.94
C ALA A 45 -4.02 14.67 -6.04
N ASP A 46 -2.73 14.87 -5.76
CA ASP A 46 -1.79 15.36 -6.76
C ASP A 46 -1.34 14.21 -7.69
N PRO A 47 -1.23 14.44 -9.02
CA PRO A 47 -0.80 13.42 -9.95
C PRO A 47 0.69 13.05 -9.83
N ASP A 48 1.55 13.98 -9.41
CA ASP A 48 3.00 13.78 -9.27
C ASP A 48 3.27 12.91 -8.03
N ASP A 49 2.67 13.27 -6.90
CA ASP A 49 2.69 12.46 -5.67
C ASP A 49 2.10 11.07 -5.89
N ARG A 50 1.05 10.96 -6.72
CA ARG A 50 0.50 9.66 -7.11
C ARG A 50 1.47 8.82 -7.93
N ALA A 51 2.32 9.43 -8.76
CA ALA A 51 3.34 8.70 -9.48
C ALA A 51 4.38 8.13 -8.50
N ILE A 52 4.79 8.92 -7.51
CA ILE A 52 5.70 8.49 -6.44
C ILE A 52 5.08 7.33 -5.64
N LEU A 53 3.83 7.47 -5.20
CA LEU A 53 3.11 6.42 -4.47
C LEU A 53 2.97 5.13 -5.28
N ARG A 54 2.80 5.21 -6.60
CA ARG A 54 2.77 4.02 -7.47
C ARG A 54 4.13 3.35 -7.59
N ALA A 55 5.20 4.12 -7.72
CA ALA A 55 6.56 3.57 -7.73
C ALA A 55 6.86 2.82 -6.41
N HIS A 56 6.53 3.42 -5.27
CA HIS A 56 6.63 2.78 -3.96
C HIS A 56 5.73 1.54 -3.84
N LEU A 57 4.52 1.56 -4.41
CA LEU A 57 3.63 0.40 -4.44
C LEU A 57 4.22 -0.75 -5.24
N GLU A 58 4.76 -0.45 -6.42
CA GLU A 58 5.37 -1.47 -7.27
C GLU A 58 6.63 -2.04 -6.63
N ALA A 59 7.45 -1.21 -5.98
CA ALA A 59 8.60 -1.64 -5.20
C ALA A 59 8.19 -2.49 -3.98
N PHE A 60 7.15 -2.10 -3.25
CA PHE A 60 6.70 -2.81 -2.04
C PHE A 60 6.05 -4.16 -2.37
N LEU A 61 5.25 -4.23 -3.43
CA LEU A 61 4.47 -5.42 -3.77
C LEU A 61 5.18 -6.36 -4.76
N PHE A 62 6.03 -5.82 -5.64
CA PHE A 62 6.71 -6.57 -6.70
C PHE A 62 8.24 -6.41 -6.70
N GLY A 63 8.79 -5.46 -5.94
CA GLY A 63 10.22 -5.28 -5.80
C GLY A 63 10.84 -6.26 -4.80
N SER A 64 12.15 -6.33 -4.80
CA SER A 64 12.92 -7.06 -3.79
C SER A 64 12.91 -6.28 -2.47
N GLU A 65 12.79 -6.98 -1.33
CA GLU A 65 12.77 -6.40 0.03
C GLU A 65 13.91 -5.40 0.34
N GLU A 66 14.97 -5.39 -0.47
CA GLU A 66 16.14 -4.51 -0.37
C GLU A 66 15.86 -3.01 -0.66
N GLU A 67 14.76 -2.67 -1.34
CA GLU A 67 14.39 -1.27 -1.66
C GLU A 67 13.47 -0.63 -0.62
N LEU A 68 13.07 -1.37 0.42
CA LEU A 68 12.30 -0.82 1.52
C LEU A 68 13.25 -0.08 2.49
N PRO A 69 12.90 1.13 2.94
CA PRO A 69 13.71 1.82 3.94
C PRO A 69 13.85 0.94 5.17
N GLU A 70 15.08 0.79 5.66
CA GLU A 70 15.48 -0.11 6.76
C GLU A 70 14.65 0.10 8.05
N GLU A 71 14.01 1.27 8.19
CA GLU A 71 13.14 1.65 9.31
C GLU A 71 11.68 1.20 9.16
N TRP A 72 11.31 0.47 8.11
CA TRP A 72 9.95 -0.05 7.94
C TRP A 72 9.69 -1.28 8.80
N ILE A 73 9.11 -1.06 9.99
CA ILE A 73 8.60 -2.13 10.85
C ILE A 73 7.08 -2.24 10.64
N PRO A 74 6.56 -3.33 10.04
CA PRO A 74 5.12 -3.48 9.85
C PRO A 74 4.41 -3.55 11.22
N PRO A 75 3.32 -2.79 11.42
CA PRO A 75 2.51 -2.80 12.64
C PRO A 75 1.66 -4.09 12.72
N GLY A 76 2.35 -5.22 12.87
CA GLY A 76 1.78 -6.57 12.98
C GLY A 76 2.75 -7.52 13.68
N ALA A 77 4.05 -7.19 13.70
CA ALA A 77 5.04 -7.80 14.59
C ALA A 77 4.94 -7.29 16.05
N GLY A 78 4.05 -6.33 16.34
CA GLY A 78 3.85 -5.86 17.72
C GLY A 78 3.03 -4.60 17.93
N GLN A 79 1.83 -4.45 17.34
CA GLN A 79 0.82 -3.47 17.80
C GLN A 79 -0.57 -3.73 17.16
N PRO A 80 -1.69 -3.62 17.91
CA PRO A 80 -3.03 -3.89 17.39
C PRO A 80 -3.52 -2.73 16.51
N ALA A 81 -4.04 -3.08 15.34
CA ALA A 81 -4.62 -2.21 14.32
C ALA A 81 -5.50 -1.09 14.89
N LYS A 82 -5.12 0.18 14.63
CA LYS A 82 -6.01 1.34 14.80
C LYS A 82 -6.65 1.67 13.46
N GLY A 83 -7.97 1.56 13.44
CA GLY A 83 -8.81 1.55 12.26
C GLY A 83 -8.66 2.75 11.32
N ALA A 84 -8.71 2.45 10.03
CA ALA A 84 -9.03 3.40 8.99
C ALA A 84 -10.33 4.16 9.33
N PRO A 85 -10.41 5.49 9.12
CA PRO A 85 -11.67 6.18 9.28
C PRO A 85 -12.62 5.73 8.17
N ALA A 86 -13.68 5.04 8.58
CA ALA A 86 -14.82 4.72 7.75
C ALA A 86 -15.40 6.02 7.16
N ARG A 87 -15.28 6.20 5.84
CA ARG A 87 -16.16 7.13 5.11
C ARG A 87 -17.59 6.61 5.26
N LYS A 88 -18.40 7.26 6.09
CA LYS A 88 -19.85 7.08 6.15
C LYS A 88 -20.54 8.37 5.70
N LYS A 89 -21.34 8.18 4.64
CA LYS A 89 -22.50 8.93 4.11
C LYS A 89 -22.56 10.44 4.31
#